data_AF-A0A2S7X4I7-F1
#
_entry.id   AF-A0A2S7X4I7-F1
#
_cell.length_a   1.000
_cell.length_b   1.000
_cell.length_c   1.000
_cell.angle_alpha   90.00
_cell.angle_beta   90.00
_cell.angle_gamma   90.00
#
_symmetry.space_group_name_H-M   'P 1'
#
loop_
_entity.id
_entity.type
_entity.pdbx_description
1 polymer ?
#
loop_
_entity_poly.entity_id
_entity_poly.type
_entity_poly.pdbx_seq_one_letter_code
_entity_poly.pdbx_strand_id
1 'polypeptide(L)' 'MSGQPLTLSQLGWRPYFQQQLTLGDLTDSQIGRVIEQHRSSVIVLSEKGQVSLMPSSGGGCCK' A
#
# COMPACT_ATOMS: atom_id res chain seq x y z
N MET A 1 20.40 -14.87 18.97
CA MET A 1 18.94 -14.71 18.87
C MET A 1 18.54 -15.13 17.46
N SER A 2 17.92 -16.30 17.32
CA SER A 2 17.56 -16.87 16.02
C SER A 2 16.45 -16.05 15.38
N GLY A 3 16.78 -15.30 14.33
CA GLY A 3 15.83 -14.55 13.50
C GLY A 3 14.98 -15.50 12.67
N GLN A 4 14.00 -16.14 13.29
CA GLN A 4 12.96 -16.87 12.58
C GLN A 4 12.11 -15.85 11.82
N PRO A 5 11.87 -16.02 10.51
CA PRO A 5 11.07 -15.08 9.72
C PRO A 5 9.67 -15.02 10.30
N LEU A 6 9.20 -13.79 10.61
CA LEU A 6 7.84 -13.55 11.06
C LEU A 6 6.88 -14.03 9.96
N THR A 7 5.92 -14.87 10.33
CA THR A 7 4.85 -15.27 9.42
C THR A 7 3.98 -14.07 9.06
N LEU A 8 3.37 -14.06 7.87
CA LEU A 8 2.50 -12.96 7.43
C LEU A 8 1.40 -12.65 8.47
N SER A 9 0.82 -13.69 9.06
CA SER A 9 -0.18 -13.55 10.14
C SER A 9 0.37 -12.82 11.36
N GLN A 10 1.64 -13.04 11.74
CA GLN A 10 2.30 -12.34 12.86
C GLN A 10 2.63 -10.88 12.52
N LEU A 11 2.75 -10.54 11.23
CA LEU A 11 2.86 -9.17 10.74
C LEU A 11 1.51 -8.45 10.64
N GLY A 12 0.42 -9.08 11.11
CA GLY A 12 -0.94 -8.52 11.05
C GLY A 12 -1.62 -8.67 9.69
N TRP A 13 -1.04 -9.42 8.75
CA TRP A 13 -1.68 -9.72 7.48
C TRP A 13 -2.82 -10.71 7.70
N ARG A 14 -4.05 -10.25 7.54
CA ARG A 14 -5.25 -11.07 7.67
C ARG A 14 -5.77 -11.43 6.27
N PRO A 15 -6.27 -12.66 6.06
CA PRO A 15 -6.59 -13.18 4.72
C PRO A 15 -7.76 -12.46 4.03
N TYR A 16 -8.49 -11.59 4.73
CA TYR A 16 -9.59 -10.81 4.15
C TYR A 16 -9.13 -9.57 3.36
N PHE A 17 -7.85 -9.22 3.38
CA PHE A 17 -7.28 -8.20 2.48
C PHE A 17 -6.90 -8.79 1.11
N GLN A 18 -7.67 -9.76 0.61
CA GLN A 18 -7.56 -10.25 -0.76
C GLN A 18 -8.23 -9.24 -1.71
N GLN A 19 -7.62 -8.07 -1.86
CA GLN A 19 -7.85 -7.28 -3.07
C GLN A 19 -7.13 -8.02 -4.20
N GLN A 20 -7.90 -8.71 -5.03
CA GLN A 20 -7.37 -9.34 -6.23
C GLN A 20 -7.06 -8.22 -7.23
N LEU A 21 -5.79 -7.81 -7.28
CA LEU A 21 -5.31 -6.91 -8.33
C LEU A 21 -5.42 -7.65 -9.66
N THR A 22 -6.12 -7.06 -10.62
CA THR A 22 -6.12 -7.58 -11.97
C THR A 22 -4.81 -7.20 -12.66
N LEU A 23 -4.45 -7.94 -13.71
CA LEU A 23 -3.27 -7.58 -14.52
C LEU A 23 -3.39 -6.17 -15.14
N GLY A 24 -4.62 -5.72 -15.39
CA GLY A 24 -4.90 -4.35 -15.85
C GLY A 24 -4.52 -3.30 -14.81
N ASP A 25 -4.85 -3.53 -13.53
CA ASP A 25 -4.51 -2.61 -12.43
C ASP A 25 -2.99 -2.43 -12.29
N LEU A 26 -2.21 -3.49 -12.51
CA LEU A 26 -0.74 -3.43 -12.49
C LEU A 26 -0.16 -2.58 -13.63
N THR A 27 -0.85 -2.55 -14.76
CA THR A 27 -0.39 -1.81 -15.95
C THR A 27 -0.79 -0.33 -15.87
N ASP A 28 -1.96 -0.05 -15.30
CA ASP A 28 -2.52 1.31 -15.20
C ASP A 28 -2.04 2.06 -13.95
N SER A 29 -1.65 1.33 -12.89
CA SER A 29 -1.21 1.91 -11.63
C SER A 29 0.31 1.96 -11.49
N GLN A 30 0.82 3.04 -10.90
CA GLN A 30 2.22 3.14 -10.50
C GLN A 30 2.42 2.52 -9.11
N ILE A 31 3.25 1.47 -9.03
CA ILE A 31 3.68 0.94 -7.73
C ILE A 31 4.59 1.96 -7.04
N GLY A 32 4.32 2.20 -5.76
CA GLY A 32 5.12 3.04 -4.89
C GLY A 32 5.21 2.50 -3.47
N ARG A 33 6.30 2.80 -2.79
CA ARG A 33 6.55 2.45 -1.39
C ARG A 33 6.33 3.67 -0.51
N VAL A 34 5.54 3.51 0.55
CA VAL A 34 5.40 4.54 1.59
C VAL A 34 6.74 4.71 2.30
N ILE A 35 7.26 5.94 2.28
CA ILE A 35 8.52 6.30 2.96
C ILE A 35 8.28 7.16 4.20
N GLU A 36 7.19 7.95 4.23
CA GLU A 36 6.79 8.73 5.40
C GLU A 36 5.26 8.75 5.52
N GLN A 37 4.77 8.70 6.76
CA GLN A 37 3.34 8.80 7.07
C GLN A 37 3.11 9.97 8.02
N HIS A 38 2.47 11.02 7.52
CA HIS A 38 1.98 12.12 8.33
C HIS A 38 0.50 11.92 8.65
N ARG A 39 -0.03 12.73 9.58
CA ARG A 39 -1.44 12.65 10.00
C ARG A 39 -2.42 12.92 8.86
N SER A 40 -2.04 13.74 7.89
CA SER A 40 -2.89 14.23 6.79
C SER A 40 -2.32 13.93 5.40
N SER A 41 -1.18 13.25 5.33
CA SER A 41 -0.53 12.94 4.06
C SER A 41 0.38 11.73 4.20
N VAL A 42 0.62 11.06 3.08
CA VAL A 42 1.53 9.93 2.98
C VAL A 42 2.50 10.25 1.85
N ILE A 43 3.78 10.13 2.14
CA ILE A 43 4.84 10.32 1.15
C ILE A 43 5.20 8.96 0.59
N VAL A 44 5.09 8.83 -0.73
CA VAL A 44 5.32 7.60 -1.48
C VAL A 44 6.47 7.80 -2.46
N LEU A 45 7.40 6.87 -2.49
CA LEU A 45 8.48 6.81 -3.48
C LEU A 45 8.16 5.74 -4.52
N SER A 46 8.15 6.13 -5.80
CA SER A 46 8.00 5.24 -6.94
C SER A 46 9.21 5.36 -7.87
N GLU A 47 9.25 4.57 -8.95
CA GLU A 47 10.24 4.73 -10.02
C GLU A 47 10.27 6.14 -10.63
N LYS A 48 9.12 6.84 -10.63
CA LYS A 48 9.00 8.21 -11.15
C LYS A 48 9.43 9.28 -10.14
N GLY A 49 9.83 8.88 -8.93
CA GLY A 49 10.20 9.78 -7.84
C GLY A 49 9.17 9.83 -6.71
N GLN A 50 9.29 10.87 -5.89
CA GLN A 50 8.52 11.05 -4.66
C GLN A 50 7.20 11.80 -4.92
N VAL A 51 6.10 11.29 -4.37
CA VAL A 51 4.77 11.89 -4.43
C VAL A 51 4.18 12.01 -3.02
N SER A 52 3.55 13.15 -2.74
CA SER A 52 2.77 13.36 -1.51
C SER A 52 1.30 13.10 -1.82
N LEU A 53 0.73 12.07 -1.23
CA LEU A 53 -0.67 11.70 -1.36
C LEU A 53 -1.43 12.15 -0.12
N MET A 54 -2.53 12.88 -0.31
CA MET A 54 -3.49 13.08 0.78
C MET A 54 -4.38 11.83 0.85
N PRO A 55 -4.53 11.19 2.02
CA PRO A 55 -5.53 10.14 2.17
C PRO A 55 -6.89 10.79 1.93
N SER A 56 -7.52 10.45 0.80
CA SER A 56 -8.85 10.97 0.49
C SER A 56 -9.79 10.50 1.60
N SER A 57 -10.29 11.44 2.41
CA SER A 57 -11.51 11.23 3.18
C SER A 57 -12.54 10.67 2.20
N GLY A 58 -13.07 9.47 2.49
CA GLY A 58 -13.72 8.58 1.52
C GLY A 58 -14.59 9.27 0.47
N GLY A 59 -14.33 8.96 -0.80
CA GLY A 59 -15.09 9.47 -1.94
C GLY A 59 -14.77 8.68 -3.21
N GLY A 60 -15.06 7.39 -3.18
CA GLY A 60 -14.83 6.48 -4.30
C GLY A 60 -15.30 5.08 -3.93
N CYS A 61 -16.62 4.95 -3.76
CA CYS A 61 -17.31 3.67 -3.66
C CYS A 61 -16.82 2.75 -4.79
N CYS A 62 -16.07 1.71 -4.43
CA CYS A 62 -15.92 0.54 -5.28
C CYS A 62 -17.35 0.06 -5.57
N LYS A 63 -17.67 0.01 -6.85
CA LYS A 63 -18.98 -0.30 -7.38
C LYS A 63 -19.52 -1.65 -6.90
#